data_AF-W7JHJ1-F1
#
_entry.id   AF-W7JHJ1-F1
#
_cell.length_a   1.000
_cell.length_b   1.000
_cell.length_c   1.000
_cell.angle_alpha   90.00
_cell.angle_beta   90.00
_cell.angle_gamma   90.00
#
_symmetry.space_group_name_H-M   'P 1'
#
loop_
_entity.id
_entity.type
_entity.pdbx_description
1 polymer ?
#
loop_
_entity_poly.entity_id
_entity_poly.type
_entity_poly.pdbx_seq_one_letter_code
_entity_poly.pdbx_strand_id
1 'polypeptide(L)' 'MDNINNNYLCFNISGKKIKNKKEIFFFFFFFFFFFFFFFFFFFFLKKKKKTEKR' A
#
# COMPACT_ATOMS: atom_id res chain seq x y z
N MET A 1 36.00 -7.48 0.75
CA MET A 1 34.65 -8.05 0.60
C MET A 1 33.76 -7.29 1.56
N ASP A 2 33.10 -6.25 1.06
CA ASP A 2 32.28 -5.39 1.89
C ASP A 2 31.04 -6.17 2.34
N ASN A 3 30.98 -6.35 3.65
CA ASN A 3 29.86 -6.91 4.38
C ASN A 3 28.72 -5.89 4.26
N ILE A 4 28.02 -5.90 3.12
CA ILE A 4 26.84 -5.09 2.87
C ILE A 4 25.79 -5.62 3.83
N ASN A 5 25.78 -4.95 4.98
CA ASN A 5 24.80 -5.02 6.01
C ASN A 5 23.43 -5.10 5.32
N ASN A 6 22.88 -6.32 5.28
CA ASN A 6 21.56 -6.64 4.77
C ASN A 6 20.54 -6.01 5.72
N ASN A 7 20.55 -4.69 5.76
CA ASN A 7 19.63 -3.85 6.49
C ASN A 7 18.36 -3.77 5.64
N TYR A 8 17.76 -4.94 5.38
CA TYR A 8 16.37 -5.01 4.97
C TYR A 8 15.62 -4.26 6.05
N LEU A 9 15.02 -3.12 5.69
CA LEU A 9 14.15 -2.32 6.54
C LEU A 9 13.25 -3.27 7.32
N CYS A 10 13.63 -3.52 8.59
CA CYS A 10 12.92 -4.46 9.44
C CYS A 10 11.67 -3.70 9.89
N PHE A 11 10.58 -3.88 9.15
CA PHE A 11 9.30 -3.29 9.49
C PHE A 11 8.82 -3.94 10.80
N ASN A 12 9.06 -3.22 11.91
CA ASN A 12 8.57 -3.58 13.23
C ASN A 12 7.11 -3.13 13.32
N ILE A 13 6.19 -4.00 12.93
CA ILE A 13 4.77 -3.79 13.18
C ILE A 13 4.46 -4.49 14.51
N SER A 14 4.22 -3.72 15.56
CA SER A 14 3.82 -4.22 16.89
C SER A 14 4.87 -5.10 17.62
N GLY A 15 6.16 -4.74 17.53
CA GLY A 15 7.25 -5.44 18.23
C GLY A 15 7.66 -6.80 17.64
N LYS A 16 6.97 -7.27 16.59
CA LYS A 16 7.30 -8.52 15.89
C LYS A 16 8.13 -8.21 14.64
N LYS A 17 9.37 -8.69 14.60
CA LYS A 17 10.23 -8.56 13.42
C LYS A 17 9.65 -9.40 12.27
N ILE A 18 9.12 -8.74 11.24
CA ILE A 18 8.69 -9.41 10.01
C ILE A 18 9.95 -9.78 9.23
N LYS A 19 10.34 -11.06 9.29
CA LYS A 19 11.48 -11.62 8.54
C LYS A 19 11.07 -12.12 7.15
N ASN A 20 9.78 -12.30 6.89
CA ASN A 20 9.29 -12.95 5.68
C ASN A 20 9.08 -11.95 4.54
N LYS A 21 9.92 -12.05 3.50
CA LYS A 21 9.79 -11.24 2.26
C LYS A 21 8.39 -11.33 1.63
N LYS A 22 7.73 -12.49 1.74
CA LYS A 22 6.37 -12.72 1.23
C LYS A 22 5.32 -11.87 1.94
N GLU A 23 5.42 -11.71 3.26
CA GLU A 23 4.48 -10.91 4.06
C GLU A 23 4.58 -9.43 3.70
N ILE A 24 5.80 -8.93 3.53
CA ILE A 24 6.06 -7.55 3.11
C ILE A 24 5.47 -7.31 1.71
N PHE A 25 5.71 -8.23 0.76
CA PHE A 25 5.15 -8.13 -0.58
C PHE A 25 3.62 -8.14 -0.57
N PHE A 26 3.01 -9.04 0.22
CA PHE A 26 1.56 -9.11 0.37
C PHE A 26 0.98 -7.82 0.97
N PHE A 27 1.63 -7.25 1.98
CA PHE A 27 1.24 -5.97 2.59
C PHE A 27 1.30 -4.82 1.58
N PHE A 28 2.39 -4.71 0.80
CA PHE A 28 2.48 -3.71 -0.26
C PHE A 28 1.41 -3.90 -1.33
N PHE A 29 1.17 -5.14 -1.77
CA PHE A 29 0.13 -5.44 -2.75
C PHE A 29 -1.25 -5.02 -2.23
N PHE A 30 -1.57 -5.36 -0.99
CA PHE A 30 -2.82 -4.96 -0.34
C PHE A 30 -2.93 -3.44 -0.26
N PHE A 31 -1.89 -2.74 0.20
CA PHE A 31 -1.89 -1.27 0.26
C PHE A 31 -2.15 -0.63 -1.11
N PHE A 32 -1.49 -1.10 -2.16
CA PHE A 32 -1.74 -0.63 -3.52
C PHE A 32 -3.17 -0.89 -3.97
N PHE A 33 -3.72 -2.08 -3.68
CA PHE A 33 -5.11 -2.40 -4.03
C PHE A 33 -6.11 -1.43 -3.38
N PHE A 34 -5.94 -1.12 -2.10
CA PHE A 34 -6.79 -0.12 -1.42
C PHE A 34 -6.63 1.28 -2.00
N PHE A 35 -5.40 1.67 -2.34
CA PHE A 35 -5.15 2.97 -2.96
C PHE A 35 -5.86 3.11 -4.32
N PHE A 36 -5.79 2.06 -5.16
CA PHE A 36 -6.51 2.03 -6.44
C PHE A 36 -8.02 2.07 -6.24
N PHE A 37 -8.56 1.30 -5.29
CA PHE A 37 -9.98 1.32 -4.98
C PHE A 37 -10.46 2.70 -4.54
N PHE A 38 -9.69 3.36 -3.66
CA PHE A 38 -10.00 4.72 -3.19
C PHE A 38 -9.98 5.73 -4.35
N PHE A 39 -8.98 5.65 -5.23
CA PHE A 39 -8.90 6.54 -6.40
C PHE A 39 -10.09 6.35 -7.34
N PHE A 40 -10.47 5.10 -7.59
CA PHE A 40 -11.64 4.77 -8.41
C PHE A 40 -12.93 5.30 -7.78
N PHE A 41 -13.12 5.09 -6.48
CA PHE A 41 -14.28 5.61 -5.76
C PHE A 41 -14.36 7.14 -5.83
N PHE A 42 -13.23 7.83 -5.65
CA PHE A 42 -13.17 9.29 -5.77
C PHE A 42 -13.53 9.77 -7.19
N PHE A 43 -13.07 9.05 -8.22
CA PHE A 43 -13.41 9.35 -9.60
C PHE A 43 -14.91 9.19 -9.88
N PHE A 44 -15.55 8.15 -9.33
CA PHE A 44 -17.00 7.96 -9.43
C PHE A 44 -17.79 9.05 -8.71
N LEU A 45 -17.36 9.43 -7.50
CA LEU A 45 -17.97 10.55 -6.78
C LEU A 45 -17.87 11.86 -7.56
N LYS A 46 -16.71 12.13 -8.19
CA LYS A 46 -16.50 13.33 -9.01
C LYS A 46 -17.43 13.36 -10.23
N LYS A 47 -17.70 12.20 -10.85
CA LYS A 47 -18.65 12.09 -11.97
C LYS A 47 -20.08 12.38 -11.54
N LYS A 48 -20.54 11.86 -10.41
CA LYS A 48 -21.92 12.09 -9.92
C LYS A 48 -22.24 13.57 -9.71
N LYS A 49 -21.30 14.35 -9.13
CA LYS A 49 -21.49 15.80 -8.90
C LYS A 49 -21.65 16.63 -10.17
N LYS A 50 -21.26 16.11 -11.35
CA LYS A 50 -21.36 16.84 -12.61
C LYS A 50 -22.73 16.66 -13.29
N THR A 51 -23.45 15.59 -12.94
CA THR A 51 -24.78 15.28 -13.51
C THR A 51 -25.91 15.99 -12.77
N GLU A 52 -25.72 16.33 -11.49
CA GLU A 52 -26.73 17.00 -10.66
C GLU A 52 -26.77 18.54 -10.83
N LYS A 53 -25.82 19.11 -11.58
CA LYS A 53 -25.73 20.55 -11.89
C LYS A 53 -26.22 20.93 -13.30
N ARG A 54 -26.78 19.98 -14.05
CA ARG A 54 -27.51 20.21 -15.31
C ARG A 54 -28.97 19.85 -15.08
#